data_AF-A0A835X8N5-F1
#
_entry.id   AF-A0A835X8N5-F1
#
_cell.length_a   1.000
_cell.length_b   1.000
_cell.length_c   1.000
_cell.angle_alpha   90.00
_cell.angle_beta   90.00
_cell.angle_gamma   90.00
#
_symmetry.space_group_name_H-M   'P 1'
#
loop_
_entity.id
_entity.type
_entity.pdbx_description
1 polymer ?
#
loop_
_entity_poly.entity_id
_entity_poly.type
_entity_poly.pdbx_seq_one_letter_code
_entity_poly.pdbx_strand_id
1 'polypeptide(L)'
;MSQNREKIEFKMLDYKRLENDFISFKLDDGTIVKVKVDLDRVGKAVNFTNPDGTPRYAINTSVKISVIPADRKFSVEKNTLNPKKSSPPDQMFS
;
A
#
# COMPACT_ATOMS: atom_id res chain seq x y z
N MET A 1 8.33 -20.73 33.04
CA MET A 1 9.36 -20.53 32.01
C MET A 1 8.68 -20.06 30.73
N SER A 2 8.51 -18.75 30.56
CA SER A 2 7.96 -18.16 29.33
C SER A 2 8.96 -18.39 28.20
N GLN A 3 8.53 -19.07 27.14
CA GLN A 3 9.37 -19.27 25.96
C GLN A 3 9.75 -17.91 25.39
N ASN A 4 11.05 -17.62 25.43
CA ASN A 4 11.63 -16.40 24.89
C ASN A 4 11.47 -16.47 23.37
N ARG A 5 10.38 -15.89 22.85
CA ARG A 5 10.12 -15.85 21.41
C ARG A 5 11.24 -15.05 20.75
N GLU A 6 12.13 -15.74 20.03
CA GLU A 6 13.25 -15.14 19.32
C GLU A 6 12.75 -14.02 18.41
N LYS A 7 13.16 -12.78 18.71
CA LYS A 7 12.77 -11.60 17.92
C LYS A 7 13.63 -11.55 16.67
N ILE A 8 12.98 -11.43 15.52
CA ILE A 8 13.64 -11.24 14.22
C ILE A 8 13.82 -9.73 13.99
N GLU A 9 15.03 -9.33 13.62
CA GLU A 9 15.40 -7.92 13.41
C GLU A 9 15.60 -7.62 11.91
N PHE A 10 15.18 -6.42 11.49
CA PHE A 10 15.18 -6.00 10.10
C PHE A 10 15.96 -4.71 9.91
N LYS A 11 16.90 -4.70 8.95
CA LYS A 11 17.54 -3.48 8.47
C LYS A 11 16.72 -2.88 7.33
N MET A 12 16.33 -1.62 7.48
CA MET A 12 15.62 -0.85 6.45
C MET A 12 16.58 -0.56 5.29
N LEU A 13 16.13 -0.78 4.06
CA LEU A 13 16.89 -0.50 2.84
C LEU A 13 16.30 0.71 2.11
N ASP A 14 17.17 1.58 1.60
CA ASP A 14 16.79 2.63 0.66
C ASP A 14 16.56 2.02 -0.73
N TYR A 15 15.55 2.52 -1.43
CA TYR A 15 15.26 2.13 -2.81
C TYR A 15 15.17 3.39 -3.69
N LYS A 16 15.62 3.27 -4.95
CA LYS A 16 15.41 4.30 -5.98
C LYS A 16 14.33 3.84 -6.93
N ARG A 17 13.41 4.76 -7.26
CA ARG A 17 12.40 4.56 -8.31
C ARG A 17 13.07 4.65 -9.68
N LEU A 18 12.73 3.73 -10.58
CA LEU A 18 13.06 3.78 -12.00
C LEU A 18 11.86 4.42 -12.73
N GLU A 19 12.06 5.15 -13.84
CA GLU A 19 11.02 6.00 -14.44
C GLU A 19 9.74 5.26 -14.92
N ASN A 20 8.59 5.94 -14.80
CA ASN A 20 7.21 5.58 -15.19
C ASN A 20 6.51 4.43 -14.41
N ASP A 21 6.18 4.70 -13.15
CA ASP A 21 5.55 3.80 -12.14
C ASP A 21 4.09 3.37 -12.39
N PHE A 22 3.49 3.65 -13.56
CA PHE A 22 2.09 3.30 -13.82
C PHE A 22 1.97 2.31 -14.98
N ILE A 23 1.38 1.15 -14.71
CA ILE A 23 0.85 0.29 -15.77
C ILE A 23 -0.52 0.86 -16.15
N SER A 24 -0.68 1.27 -17.41
CA SER A 24 -1.93 1.83 -17.92
C SER A 24 -2.67 0.81 -18.76
N PHE A 25 -3.94 0.59 -18.47
CA PHE A 25 -4.86 -0.26 -19.21
C PHE A 25 -5.93 0.60 -19.88
N LYS A 26 -6.19 0.37 -21.15
CA LYS A 26 -7.36 0.92 -21.85
C LYS A 26 -8.39 -0.18 -21.97
N LEU A 27 -9.58 0.04 -21.41
CA LEU A 27 -10.71 -0.90 -21.50
C LEU A 27 -11.43 -0.75 -22.85
N ASP A 28 -12.30 -1.70 -23.16
CA ASP A 28 -13.08 -1.74 -24.41
C ASP A 28 -14.03 -0.54 -24.58
N ASP A 29 -14.54 0.00 -23.48
CA ASP A 29 -15.33 1.24 -23.41
C ASP A 29 -14.50 2.54 -23.53
N GLY A 30 -13.18 2.43 -23.64
CA GLY A 30 -12.25 3.56 -23.72
C GLY A 30 -11.82 4.16 -22.37
N THR A 31 -12.28 3.61 -21.24
CA THR A 31 -11.84 3.98 -19.90
C THR A 31 -10.35 3.67 -19.71
N ILE A 32 -9.64 4.56 -19.02
CA ILE A 32 -8.22 4.38 -18.70
C ILE A 32 -8.08 4.05 -17.22
N VAL A 33 -7.51 2.88 -16.92
CA VAL A 33 -7.14 2.46 -15.58
C VAL A 33 -5.62 2.56 -15.45
N LYS A 34 -5.15 3.33 -14.47
CA LYS A 34 -3.73 3.43 -14.13
C LYS A 34 -3.49 2.76 -12.80
N VAL A 35 -2.61 1.76 -12.80
CA VAL A 35 -2.22 1.01 -11.61
C VAL A 35 -0.78 1.34 -11.28
N LYS A 36 -0.54 1.81 -10.06
CA LYS A 36 0.80 1.98 -9.49
C LYS A 36 0.97 1.09 -8.28
N VAL A 37 2.08 0.36 -8.26
CA VAL A 37 2.51 -0.42 -7.10
C VAL A 37 3.66 0.34 -6.45
N ASP A 38 3.47 0.76 -5.21
CA ASP A 38 4.47 1.41 -4.38
C ASP A 38 5.09 0.38 -3.43
N LEU A 39 6.42 0.44 -3.24
CA LEU A 39 7.13 -0.27 -2.18
C LEU A 39 7.17 0.61 -0.94
N ASP A 40 6.40 0.27 0.09
CA ASP A 40 6.32 1.07 1.31
C ASP A 40 7.51 0.80 2.23
N ARG A 41 7.90 -0.48 2.35
CA ARG A 41 9.03 -0.90 3.18
C ARG A 41 9.66 -2.16 2.61
N VAL A 42 10.98 -2.16 2.52
CA VAL A 42 11.78 -3.35 2.25
C VAL A 42 12.79 -3.52 3.37
N GLY A 43 12.76 -4.69 4.00
CA GLY A 43 13.74 -5.11 4.99
C GLY A 43 14.43 -6.40 4.56
N LYS A 44 15.75 -6.43 4.66
CA LYS A 44 16.51 -7.69 4.58
C LYS A 44 16.78 -8.19 5.99
N ALA A 45 16.46 -9.44 6.26
CA ALA A 45 16.81 -10.08 7.53
C ALA A 45 18.33 -10.17 7.66
N VAL A 46 18.86 -9.79 8.82
CA VAL A 46 20.32 -9.76 9.08
C VAL A 46 20.81 -10.99 9.83
N ASN A 47 19.92 -11.68 10.54
CA ASN A 47 20.21 -12.82 11.40
C ASN A 47 19.44 -14.09 10.97
N PHE A 48 18.80 -14.08 9.79
CA PHE A 48 18.05 -15.21 9.27
C PHE A 48 18.20 -15.31 7.75
N THR A 49 18.50 -16.51 7.28
CA THR A 49 18.50 -16.86 5.85
C THR A 49 17.47 -17.96 5.62
N ASN A 50 17.02 -18.08 4.37
CA ASN A 50 16.18 -19.21 3.97
C ASN A 50 16.96 -20.52 4.10
N PRO A 51 16.29 -21.68 4.18
CA PRO A 51 16.97 -22.99 4.28
C PRO A 51 17.95 -23.29 3.13
N ASP A 52 17.78 -22.66 1.97
CA ASP A 52 18.65 -22.76 0.80
C ASP A 52 19.86 -21.79 0.85
N GLY A 53 20.04 -21.06 1.96
CA GLY A 53 21.10 -20.09 2.16
C GLY A 53 20.82 -18.71 1.55
N THR A 54 19.68 -18.52 0.88
CA THR A 54 19.36 -17.22 0.26
C THR A 54 18.90 -16.17 1.28
N PRO A 55 19.10 -14.87 1.01
CA PRO A 55 18.60 -13.81 1.88
C PRO A 55 17.07 -13.81 1.98
N ARG A 56 16.55 -13.65 3.20
CA ARG A 56 15.11 -13.46 3.43
C ARG A 56 14.75 -11.98 3.44
N TYR A 57 13.73 -11.62 2.68
CA TYR A 57 13.20 -10.26 2.59
C TYR A 57 11.80 -10.18 3.20
N ALA A 58 11.52 -9.05 3.86
CA ALA A 58 10.18 -8.62 4.24
C ALA A 58 9.81 -7.42 3.37
N ILE A 59 8.72 -7.55 2.61
CA ILE A 59 8.28 -6.57 1.63
C ILE A 59 6.87 -6.14 1.99
N ASN A 60 6.67 -4.83 2.10
CA ASN A 60 5.35 -4.21 2.20
C ASN A 60 5.10 -3.38 0.94
N THR A 61 3.92 -3.54 0.35
CA THR A 61 3.52 -2.86 -0.88
C THR A 61 2.15 -2.21 -0.71
N SER A 62 1.97 -1.05 -1.33
CA SER A 62 0.66 -0.42 -1.51
C SER A 62 0.31 -0.33 -2.98
N VAL A 63 -0.99 -0.46 -3.30
CA VAL A 63 -1.50 -0.28 -4.66
C VAL A 63 -2.31 1.00 -4.71
N LYS A 64 -1.95 1.89 -5.63
CA LYS A 64 -2.71 3.11 -5.95
C LYS A 64 -3.37 2.93 -7.31
N ILE A 65 -4.71 2.96 -7.30
CA ILE A 65 -5.53 2.83 -8.50
C ILE A 65 -6.12 4.20 -8.82
N SER A 66 -5.95 4.64 -10.06
CA SER A 66 -6.64 5.81 -10.61
C SER A 66 -7.46 5.37 -11.81
N VAL A 67 -8.76 5.70 -11.80
CA VAL A 67 -9.69 5.41 -12.88
C VAL A 67 -10.10 6.74 -13.51
N ILE A 68 -9.95 6.84 -14.83
CA ILE A 68 -10.40 7.99 -15.62
C ILE A 68 -11.50 7.48 -16.57
N PRO A 69 -12.78 7.70 -16.23
CA PRO A 69 -13.91 7.29 -17.07
C PRO A 69 -13.89 7.99 -18.43
N ALA A 70 -14.30 7.29 -19.49
CA ALA A 70 -14.36 7.85 -20.84
C ALA A 70 -15.29 9.06 -20.94
N ASP A 71 -16.41 9.05 -20.20
CA ASP A 71 -17.38 10.14 -20.13
C ASP A 71 -17.00 11.23 -19.10
N ARG A 72 -15.89 11.04 -18.37
CA ARG A 72 -15.37 11.89 -17.29
C ARG A 72 -16.40 12.22 -16.20
N LYS A 73 -17.38 11.35 -15.94
CA LYS A 73 -18.33 11.54 -14.84
C LYS A 73 -17.86 10.79 -13.59
N PHE A 74 -18.11 11.38 -12.42
CA PHE A 74 -17.95 10.69 -11.14
C PHE A 74 -19.16 10.97 -10.25
N SER A 75 -19.46 10.04 -9.34
CA SER A 75 -20.54 10.19 -8.37
C SER A 75 -19.95 10.19 -6.96
N VAL A 76 -20.41 11.12 -6.13
CA VAL A 76 -20.11 11.19 -4.70
C VAL A 76 -21.44 11.14 -3.96
N GLU A 77 -21.47 10.44 -2.83
CA GLU A 77 -22.67 10.38 -2.01
C GLU A 77 -23.06 11.78 -1.52
N LYS A 78 -24.34 12.13 -1.62
CA LYS A 78 -24.83 13.47 -1.24
C LYS A 78 -24.53 13.80 0.23
N ASN A 79 -24.37 12.79 1.08
CA ASN A 79 -24.03 12.93 2.50
C ASN A 79 -22.58 13.37 2.74
N THR A 80 -21.64 13.14 1.80
CA THR A 80 -20.25 13.61 1.94
C THR A 80 -20.07 15.08 1.52
N LEU A 81 -21.10 15.68 0.91
CA LEU A 81 -21.09 17.08 0.44
C LEU A 81 -21.61 18.07 1.49
N ASN A 82 -22.15 17.58 2.61
CA ASN A 82 -22.60 18.41 3.74
C ASN A 82 -21.59 18.32 4.89
N PRO A 83 -20.67 19.29 5.05
CA PRO A 83 -19.79 19.36 6.21
C PRO A 83 -20.57 19.93 7.41
N LYS A 84 -21.61 19.23 7.88
CA LYS A 84 -22.18 19.53 9.19
C LYS A 84 -21.54 18.60 10.22
N LYS A 85 -20.47 19.10 10.84
CA LYS A 85 -19.77 18.58 12.03
C LYS A 85 -19.55 17.06 12.03
N SER A 86 -18.44 16.59 11.47
CA SER A 86 -17.77 15.46 12.10
C SER A 86 -17.13 15.99 13.39
N SER A 87 -17.84 15.88 14.51
CA SER A 87 -17.20 15.90 15.82
C SER A 87 -16.03 14.92 15.83
N PRO A 88 -14.90 15.23 16.51
CA PRO A 88 -13.86 14.24 16.73
C PRO A 88 -14.50 12.99 17.34
N PRO A 89 -14.09 11.77 16.98
CA PRO A 89 -14.58 10.57 17.63
C PRO A 89 -14.15 10.59 19.09
N ASP A 90 -15.05 11.07 19.96
CA ASP A 90 -14.98 10.86 21.39
C ASP A 90 -15.35 9.40 21.66
N GLN A 91 -14.39 8.71 22.28
CA GLN A 91 -14.50 7.44 22.99
C GLN A 91 -14.58 6.15 22.17
N MET A 92 -13.61 5.26 22.41
CA MET A 92 -13.87 3.91 22.95
C MET A 92 -12.55 3.29 23.45
N PHE A 93 -12.22 3.53 24.72
CA PHE A 93 -11.51 2.56 25.57
C PHE A 93 -12.11 2.67 26.97
N SER A 94 -12.98 1.71 27.30
CA SER A 94 -13.16 1.21 28.67
C SER A 94 -12.24 0.01 28.86
#